data_AF-A0AAQ4FL45-F1
#
_entry.id   AF-A0AAQ4FL45-F1
#
_cell.length_a   1.000
_cell.length_b   1.000
_cell.length_c   1.000
_cell.angle_alpha   90.00
_cell.angle_beta   90.00
_cell.angle_gamma   90.00
#
_symmetry.space_group_name_H-M   'P 1'
#
loop_
_entity.id
_entity.type
_entity.pdbx_description
1 polymer ?
#
loop_
_entity_poly.entity_id
_entity_poly.type
_entity_poly.pdbx_seq_one_letter_code
_entity_poly.pdbx_strand_id
1 'polypeptide(L)'
;MAESNSGDSQPVPTNVMSVAKRRRLDEELLLHFDEDSSCSVDSDTSSSSDSSSSSDDDDLALYEEMFQQLCTPPEKRPKVKSYLEKTVAAYSDEEFRRNFRLSRSVANALAAEFAKSPHYPSRTDRGGLPPNSPQEHVLSFL
;
A
#
# COMPACT_ATOMS: atom_id res chain seq x y z
N MET A 1 -22.56 -22.84 -58.15
CA MET A 1 -21.91 -21.92 -57.20
C MET A 1 -22.58 -22.19 -55.87
N ALA A 2 -22.11 -23.11 -55.01
CA ALA A 2 -20.90 -23.02 -54.15
C ALA A 2 -20.91 -21.65 -53.42
N GLU A 3 -20.94 -21.53 -52.09
CA GLU A 3 -20.17 -22.26 -51.08
C GLU A 3 -20.91 -22.36 -49.73
N SER A 4 -20.72 -23.51 -49.09
CA SER A 4 -21.04 -23.85 -47.71
C SER A 4 -20.03 -23.23 -46.74
N ASN A 5 -20.50 -22.54 -45.69
CA ASN A 5 -19.63 -21.99 -44.64
C ASN A 5 -19.81 -22.80 -43.33
N SER A 6 -18.91 -23.75 -43.11
CA SER A 6 -18.74 -24.50 -41.88
C SER A 6 -17.80 -23.73 -40.94
N GLY A 7 -18.37 -23.13 -39.88
CA GLY A 7 -17.64 -22.43 -38.84
C GLY A 7 -17.49 -23.30 -37.59
N ASP A 8 -16.27 -23.76 -37.40
CA ASP A 8 -15.71 -24.63 -36.37
C ASP A 8 -16.01 -24.18 -34.92
N SER A 9 -16.39 -25.14 -34.06
CA SER A 9 -16.67 -24.93 -32.63
C SER A 9 -15.48 -25.41 -31.80
N GLN A 10 -14.71 -24.47 -31.24
CA GLN A 10 -13.61 -24.77 -30.32
C GLN A 10 -14.13 -24.86 -28.87
N PRO A 11 -13.73 -25.87 -28.08
CA PRO A 11 -14.13 -25.99 -26.67
C PRO A 11 -13.31 -25.10 -25.75
N VAL A 12 -14.00 -24.45 -24.80
CA VAL A 12 -13.41 -23.57 -23.78
C VAL A 12 -12.87 -24.39 -22.60
N PRO A 13 -11.63 -24.20 -22.13
CA PRO A 13 -11.13 -24.89 -20.95
C PRO A 13 -11.70 -24.30 -19.65
N THR A 14 -12.37 -25.14 -18.86
CA THR A 14 -12.82 -24.83 -17.50
C THR A 14 -11.65 -24.96 -16.52
N ASN A 15 -11.25 -23.85 -15.89
CA ASN A 15 -10.19 -23.84 -14.88
C ASN A 15 -10.79 -24.16 -13.50
N VAL A 16 -10.45 -25.32 -12.94
CA VAL A 16 -10.82 -25.72 -11.57
C VAL A 16 -9.76 -25.19 -10.60
N MET A 17 -10.09 -24.14 -9.83
CA MET A 17 -9.22 -23.68 -8.74
C MET A 17 -9.41 -24.58 -7.51
N SER A 18 -8.37 -25.35 -7.20
CA SER A 18 -8.27 -26.15 -5.98
C SER A 18 -7.94 -25.29 -4.77
N VAL A 19 -8.73 -25.49 -3.70
CA VAL A 19 -8.63 -24.88 -2.38
C VAL A 19 -7.58 -25.61 -1.53
N ALA A 20 -6.62 -24.90 -0.96
CA ALA A 20 -5.80 -25.35 0.17
C ALA A 20 -4.98 -24.17 0.73
N LYS A 21 -4.65 -24.00 2.01
CA LYS A 21 -5.12 -24.50 3.32
C LYS A 21 -4.35 -23.61 4.33
N ARG A 22 -5.03 -22.88 5.23
CA ARG A 22 -4.39 -22.02 6.25
C ARG A 22 -3.73 -22.88 7.34
N ARG A 23 -2.51 -22.52 7.77
CA ARG A 23 -1.85 -22.97 9.01
C ARG A 23 -1.25 -21.73 9.67
N ARG A 24 -1.92 -21.20 10.71
CA ARG A 24 -1.72 -21.45 12.16
C ARG A 24 -0.42 -20.80 12.64
N LEU A 25 -0.59 -19.63 13.26
CA LEU A 25 0.43 -18.87 13.98
C LEU A 25 0.52 -19.48 15.38
N ASP A 26 1.72 -19.84 15.80
CA ASP A 26 2.04 -20.02 17.21
C ASP A 26 2.96 -18.86 17.58
N GLU A 27 2.41 -17.94 18.37
CA GLU A 27 3.14 -16.87 19.05
C GLU A 27 3.68 -17.40 20.37
N GLU A 28 4.97 -17.26 20.62
CA GLU A 28 5.54 -17.07 21.97
C GLU A 28 6.87 -16.32 21.86
N LEU A 29 6.83 -15.00 21.99
CA LEU A 29 7.99 -14.15 22.25
C LEU A 29 7.85 -13.60 23.66
N LEU A 30 8.41 -14.33 24.64
CA LEU A 30 8.50 -13.93 26.03
C LEU A 30 9.69 -12.95 26.19
N LEU A 31 9.44 -11.65 26.01
CA LEU A 31 10.42 -10.59 26.27
C LEU A 31 10.54 -10.33 27.78
N HIS A 32 11.72 -10.65 28.34
CA HIS A 32 12.14 -10.22 29.67
C HIS A 32 12.53 -8.73 29.63
N PHE A 33 11.78 -7.90 30.35
CA PHE A 33 12.12 -6.51 30.66
C PHE A 33 12.80 -6.51 32.03
N ASP A 34 14.11 -6.25 32.08
CA ASP A 34 14.77 -5.81 33.31
C ASP A 34 14.86 -4.29 33.28
N GLU A 35 14.01 -3.67 34.10
CA GLU A 35 14.17 -2.29 34.56
C GLU A 35 15.27 -2.27 35.61
N ASP A 36 16.24 -1.36 35.46
CA ASP A 36 16.79 -0.66 36.63
C ASP A 36 17.29 0.72 36.22
N SER A 37 16.48 1.70 36.58
CA SER A 37 16.76 3.12 36.54
C SER A 37 17.46 3.51 37.84
N SER A 38 18.69 4.03 37.76
CA SER A 38 19.29 4.77 38.86
C SER A 38 20.28 5.81 38.33
N CYS A 39 19.98 7.08 38.61
CA CYS A 39 20.83 8.22 38.28
C CYS A 39 21.73 8.57 39.48
N SER A 40 23.05 8.48 39.29
CA SER A 40 24.02 9.01 40.24
C SER A 40 25.14 9.78 39.53
N VAL A 41 25.60 10.81 40.20
CA VAL A 41 26.36 11.98 39.75
C VAL A 41 27.88 11.78 39.56
N ASP A 42 28.44 12.65 38.71
CA ASP A 42 29.80 13.21 38.61
C ASP A 42 31.05 12.30 38.67
N SER A 43 31.90 12.36 37.63
CA SER A 43 33.37 12.62 37.71
C SER A 43 34.06 12.46 36.35
N ASP A 44 34.78 13.51 35.93
CA ASP A 44 35.75 13.50 34.85
C ASP A 44 36.91 12.51 35.15
N THR A 45 37.15 11.58 34.24
CA THR A 45 38.40 10.81 34.18
C THR A 45 38.69 10.45 32.72
N SER A 46 39.66 11.17 32.16
CA SER A 46 40.27 10.85 30.86
C SER A 46 41.08 9.57 30.99
N SER A 47 40.49 8.44 30.61
CA SER A 47 41.20 7.19 30.41
C SER A 47 41.21 6.86 28.93
N SER A 48 42.38 7.02 28.33
CA SER A 48 42.74 6.57 26.99
C SER A 48 42.29 5.12 26.84
N SER A 49 41.21 4.91 26.09
CA SER A 49 40.78 3.58 25.69
C SER A 49 41.44 3.30 24.36
N ASP A 50 42.35 2.33 24.35
CA ASP A 50 42.88 1.76 23.12
C ASP A 50 41.70 1.22 22.31
N SER A 51 41.26 2.00 21.32
CA SER A 51 40.30 1.56 20.32
C SER A 51 40.94 0.41 19.56
N SER A 52 40.68 -0.80 20.04
CA SER A 52 40.90 -2.02 19.28
C SER A 52 39.92 -1.94 18.11
N SER A 53 40.43 -1.47 16.97
CA SER A 53 39.74 -1.51 15.70
C SER A 53 39.62 -2.99 15.31
N SER A 54 38.63 -3.70 15.85
CA SER A 54 38.18 -4.94 15.22
C SER A 54 37.71 -4.54 13.84
N SER A 55 38.28 -5.16 12.81
CA SER A 55 37.83 -4.96 11.43
C SER A 55 36.42 -5.55 11.37
N ASP A 56 35.39 -4.71 11.54
CA ASP A 56 33.96 -5.07 11.46
C ASP A 56 33.54 -5.38 10.01
N ASP A 57 34.49 -5.70 9.12
CA ASP A 57 34.25 -6.00 7.71
C ASP A 57 33.43 -7.29 7.54
N ASP A 58 33.65 -8.29 8.40
CA ASP A 58 32.87 -9.54 8.41
C ASP A 58 31.43 -9.30 8.90
N ASP A 59 31.25 -8.40 9.87
CA ASP A 59 29.93 -8.02 10.38
C ASP A 59 29.15 -7.20 9.33
N LEU A 60 29.84 -6.32 8.59
CA LEU A 60 29.23 -5.55 7.52
C LEU A 60 28.68 -6.45 6.40
N ALA A 61 29.39 -7.53 6.06
CA ALA A 61 28.92 -8.50 5.08
C ALA A 61 27.68 -9.26 5.57
N LEU A 62 27.62 -9.62 6.86
CA LEU A 62 26.46 -10.25 7.48
C LEU A 62 25.23 -9.33 7.50
N TYR A 63 25.43 -8.04 7.84
CA TYR A 63 24.36 -7.04 7.82
C TYR A 63 23.85 -6.78 6.40
N GLU A 64 24.72 -6.74 5.39
CA GLU A 64 24.35 -6.56 3.99
C GLU A 64 23.54 -7.77 3.47
N GLU A 65 23.94 -9.01 3.80
CA GLU A 65 23.18 -10.21 3.44
C GLU A 65 21.80 -10.22 4.11
N MET A 66 21.74 -9.91 5.40
CA MET A 66 20.47 -9.81 6.14
C MET A 66 19.57 -8.70 5.58
N PHE A 67 20.15 -7.56 5.20
CA PHE A 67 19.40 -6.47 4.56
C PHE A 67 18.85 -6.90 3.20
N GLN A 68 19.62 -7.60 2.37
CA GLN A 68 19.12 -8.11 1.09
C GLN A 68 18.01 -9.16 1.27
N GLN A 69 18.07 -9.96 2.33
CA GLN A 69 17.05 -10.97 2.63
C GLN A 69 15.75 -10.37 3.18
N LEU A 70 15.85 -9.33 4.02
CA LEU A 70 14.69 -8.69 4.65
C LEU A 70 14.09 -7.57 3.80
N CYS A 71 14.93 -6.85 3.05
CA CYS A 71 14.56 -5.72 2.21
C CYS A 71 14.63 -6.09 0.72
N THR A 72 14.06 -7.25 0.37
CA THR A 72 13.87 -7.61 -1.04
C THR A 72 13.15 -6.46 -1.76
N PRO A 73 13.66 -6.00 -2.93
CA PRO A 73 13.04 -4.89 -3.66
C PRO A 73 11.56 -5.19 -3.91
N PRO A 74 10.63 -4.30 -3.51
CA PRO A 74 9.22 -4.55 -3.69
C PRO A 74 8.90 -4.70 -5.19
N GLU A 75 8.18 -5.76 -5.54
CA GLU A 75 7.73 -5.96 -6.92
C GLU A 75 6.94 -4.74 -7.40
N LYS A 76 7.31 -4.21 -8.56
CA LYS A 76 6.65 -3.06 -9.16
C LYS A 76 5.24 -3.47 -9.63
N ARG A 77 4.24 -3.17 -8.79
CA ARG A 77 2.83 -3.34 -9.18
C ARG A 77 2.41 -2.20 -10.13
N PRO A 78 1.86 -2.50 -11.32
CA PRO A 78 1.37 -1.47 -12.22
C PRO A 78 0.24 -0.70 -11.54
N LYS A 79 0.48 0.59 -11.24
CA LYS A 79 -0.52 1.50 -10.71
C LYS A 79 -1.31 2.10 -11.87
N VAL A 80 -2.63 2.01 -11.80
CA VAL A 80 -3.50 2.71 -12.77
C VAL A 80 -3.40 4.21 -12.48
N LYS A 81 -2.70 4.94 -13.35
CA LYS A 81 -2.63 6.40 -13.28
C LYS A 81 -3.91 7.00 -13.85
N SER A 82 -4.38 8.10 -13.25
CA SER A 82 -5.56 8.85 -13.72
C SER A 82 -6.83 8.00 -13.84
N TYR A 83 -7.07 7.09 -12.89
CA TYR A 83 -8.25 6.22 -12.89
C TYR A 83 -9.56 7.03 -12.96
N LEU A 84 -9.66 8.11 -12.19
CA LEU A 84 -10.84 8.96 -12.18
C LEU A 84 -11.05 9.67 -13.53
N GLU A 85 -10.00 10.27 -14.08
CA GLU A 85 -10.06 11.08 -15.30
C GLU A 85 -10.29 10.23 -16.56
N LYS A 86 -9.75 9.00 -16.60
CA LYS A 86 -9.79 8.16 -17.80
C LYS A 86 -10.86 7.09 -17.73
N THR A 87 -10.94 6.39 -16.60
CA THR A 87 -11.82 5.22 -16.48
C THR A 87 -13.19 5.63 -15.97
N VAL A 88 -13.26 6.34 -14.83
CA VAL A 88 -14.54 6.74 -14.24
C VAL A 88 -15.27 7.77 -15.10
N ALA A 89 -14.53 8.67 -15.75
CA ALA A 89 -15.12 9.62 -16.70
C ALA A 89 -15.78 8.92 -17.91
N ALA A 90 -15.22 7.79 -18.36
CA ALA A 90 -15.73 7.05 -19.52
C ALA A 90 -16.93 6.13 -19.20
N TYR A 91 -17.20 5.84 -17.93
CA TYR A 91 -18.34 5.00 -17.54
C TYR A 91 -19.68 5.62 -17.95
N SER A 92 -20.56 4.81 -18.52
CA SER A 92 -21.99 5.11 -18.56
C SER A 92 -22.57 5.22 -17.14
N ASP A 93 -23.74 5.83 -16.99
CA ASP A 93 -24.39 5.94 -15.67
C ASP A 93 -24.74 4.57 -15.07
N GLU A 94 -25.05 3.58 -15.91
CA GLU A 94 -25.30 2.21 -15.48
C GLU A 94 -24.03 1.54 -14.94
N GLU A 95 -22.92 1.66 -15.65
CA GLU A 95 -21.62 1.15 -15.21
C GLU A 95 -21.14 1.86 -13.94
N PHE A 96 -21.30 3.18 -13.90
CA PHE A 96 -20.97 3.96 -12.71
C PHE A 96 -21.76 3.45 -11.50
N ARG A 97 -23.08 3.29 -11.64
CA ARG A 97 -23.94 2.78 -10.58
C ARG A 97 -23.61 1.35 -10.18
N ARG A 98 -23.16 0.50 -11.11
CA ARG A 98 -22.74 -0.87 -10.81
C ARG A 98 -21.45 -0.90 -9.99
N ASN A 99 -20.50 0.00 -10.27
CA ASN A 99 -19.21 0.07 -9.57
C ASN A 99 -19.34 0.75 -8.20
N PHE A 100 -19.96 1.92 -8.13
CA PHE A 100 -20.02 2.77 -6.93
C PHE A 100 -21.33 2.63 -6.14
N ARG A 101 -22.25 1.76 -6.60
CA ARG A 101 -23.57 1.49 -5.98
C ARG A 101 -24.46 2.73 -5.77
N LEU A 102 -24.09 3.86 -6.40
CA LEU A 102 -24.80 5.14 -6.35
C LEU A 102 -24.89 5.75 -7.76
N SER A 103 -25.87 6.63 -7.98
CA SER A 103 -25.91 7.40 -9.22
C SER A 103 -24.77 8.43 -9.25
N ARG A 104 -24.29 8.72 -10.46
CA ARG A 104 -23.26 9.74 -10.71
C ARG A 104 -23.68 11.12 -10.18
N SER A 105 -24.96 11.47 -10.34
CA SER A 105 -25.52 12.74 -9.85
C SER A 105 -25.42 12.87 -8.33
N VAL A 106 -25.73 11.80 -7.58
CA VAL A 106 -25.68 11.80 -6.11
C VAL A 106 -24.22 11.83 -5.64
N ALA A 107 -23.34 11.06 -6.26
CA ALA A 107 -21.91 11.08 -5.92
C ALA A 107 -21.31 12.49 -6.12
N ASN A 108 -21.67 13.18 -7.21
CA ASN A 108 -21.23 14.56 -7.45
C ASN A 108 -21.82 15.55 -6.44
N ALA A 109 -23.08 15.37 -6.04
CA ALA A 109 -23.70 16.20 -5.01
C ALA A 109 -23.00 16.02 -3.65
N LEU A 110 -22.71 14.79 -3.25
CA LEU A 110 -21.95 14.47 -2.05
C LEU A 110 -20.55 15.08 -2.08
N ALA A 111 -19.84 14.99 -3.21
CA ALA A 111 -18.54 15.62 -3.36
C ALA A 111 -18.60 17.15 -3.20
N ALA A 112 -19.63 17.79 -3.75
CA ALA A 112 -19.84 19.24 -3.63
C ALA A 112 -20.20 19.67 -2.19
N GLU A 113 -20.95 18.83 -1.46
CA GLU A 113 -21.26 19.06 -0.04
C GLU A 113 -20.02 18.85 0.83
N PHE A 114 -19.28 17.77 0.59
CA PHE A 114 -18.03 17.46 1.28
C PHE A 114 -16.99 18.57 1.11
N ALA A 115 -16.86 19.13 -0.10
CA ALA A 115 -15.96 20.25 -0.38
C ALA A 115 -16.25 21.50 0.47
N LYS A 116 -17.50 21.70 0.90
CA LYS A 116 -17.92 22.82 1.76
C LYS A 116 -17.81 22.48 3.24
N SER A 117 -17.65 21.21 3.58
CA SER A 117 -17.58 20.75 4.96
C SER A 117 -16.27 21.19 5.62
N PRO A 118 -16.27 21.41 6.94
CA PRO A 118 -15.05 21.71 7.69
C PRO A 118 -14.05 20.54 7.71
N HIS A 119 -14.45 19.36 7.24
CA HIS A 119 -13.63 18.16 7.20
C HIS A 119 -12.77 18.04 5.93
N TYR A 120 -13.06 18.82 4.90
CA TYR A 120 -12.24 18.82 3.69
C TYR A 120 -10.95 19.63 3.91
N PRO A 121 -9.76 19.04 3.74
CA PRO A 121 -8.49 19.74 3.91
C PRO A 121 -8.24 20.68 2.73
N SER A 122 -8.87 21.86 2.75
CA SER A 122 -8.73 22.89 1.71
C SER A 122 -7.41 23.67 1.77
N ARG A 123 -6.55 23.39 2.75
CA ARG A 123 -5.36 24.19 3.06
C ARG A 123 -4.15 23.74 2.25
N THR A 124 -3.79 24.51 1.23
CA THR A 124 -2.56 24.36 0.42
C THR A 124 -1.35 25.07 1.06
N ASP A 125 -1.54 25.67 2.23
CA ASP A 125 -0.59 26.54 2.94
C ASP A 125 0.53 25.78 3.67
N ARG A 126 0.55 24.44 3.61
CA ARG A 126 1.66 23.61 4.10
C ARG A 126 2.32 22.91 2.92
N GLY A 127 3.64 23.08 2.78
CA GLY A 127 4.42 22.44 1.72
C GLY A 127 4.17 20.93 1.67
N GLY A 128 4.03 20.38 0.46
CA GLY A 128 3.70 18.97 0.24
C GLY A 128 3.07 18.72 -1.13
N LEU A 129 2.55 17.50 -1.31
CA LEU A 129 1.75 17.14 -2.48
C LEU A 129 0.41 17.88 -2.46
N PRO A 130 -0.17 18.21 -3.64
CA PRO A 130 -1.49 18.81 -3.70
C PRO A 130 -2.53 17.89 -3.04
N PRO A 131 -3.52 18.45 -2.32
CA PRO A 131 -4.58 17.65 -1.72
C PRO A 131 -5.41 16.96 -2.81
N ASN A 132 -5.88 15.76 -2.50
CA ASN A 132 -6.79 15.03 -3.37
C ASN A 132 -8.10 15.79 -3.52
N SER A 133 -8.74 15.66 -4.69
CA SER A 133 -10.01 16.32 -4.93
C SER A 133 -11.12 15.81 -4.00
N PRO A 134 -12.16 16.62 -3.69
CA PRO A 134 -13.30 16.15 -2.89
C PRO A 134 -13.98 14.93 -3.51
N GLN A 135 -14.00 14.86 -4.84
CA GLN A 135 -14.57 13.75 -5.59
C GLN A 135 -13.78 12.46 -5.36
N GLU A 136 -12.45 12.53 -5.36
CA GLU A 136 -11.59 11.38 -5.09
C GLU A 136 -11.79 10.83 -3.67
N HIS A 137 -11.91 11.73 -2.69
CA HIS A 137 -12.27 11.34 -1.33
C HIS A 137 -13.59 10.58 -1.29
N VAL A 138 -14.67 11.16 -1.83
CA VAL A 138 -15.99 10.51 -1.80
C VAL A 138 -15.99 9.18 -2.52
N LEU A 139 -15.45 9.11 -3.74
CA LEU A 139 -15.44 7.87 -4.53
C LEU A 139 -14.60 6.75 -3.91
N SER A 140 -13.63 7.05 -3.05
CA SER A 140 -12.84 6.04 -2.36
C SER A 140 -13.62 5.27 -1.28
N PHE A 141 -14.76 5.82 -0.82
CA PHE A 141 -15.63 5.21 0.20
C PHE A 141 -16.88 4.54 -0.36
N LEU A 142 -17.14 4.68 -1.67
CA LEU A 142 -18.30 4.10 -2.36
C LEU A 142 -17.97 2.75 -2.98
#